data_AF-A0A343VQY8-F1
#
_entry.id   AF-A0A343VQY8-F1
#
_cell.length_a   1.000
_cell.length_b   1.000
_cell.length_c   1.000
_cell.angle_alpha   90.00
_cell.angle_beta   90.00
_cell.angle_gamma   90.00
#
_symmetry.space_group_name_H-M   'P 1'
#
loop_
_entity.id
_entity.type
_entity.pdbx_description
1 polymer ?
#
loop_
_entity_poly.entity_id
_entity_poly.type
_entity_poly.pdbx_seq_one_letter_code
_entity_poly.pdbx_strand_id
1 'polypeptide(L)'
;MEQGESGRKAVRRWRPPEASLSADVYERLHQVATDERRDLHSQARPFGVIVMDALERHADRLQSAWKLDPTPAAGSLFVRPAASAVPRRRRHVRPPRSIPLSGIDETNSEVLDKLAQDWGAPTRSALVEQALRYEFELDGQDSLA
;
A
#
# COMPACT_ATOMS: atom_id res chain seq x y z
N MET A 1 -15.40 39.67 -37.30
CA MET A 1 -14.35 39.01 -36.48
C MET A 1 -14.96 38.72 -35.12
N GLU A 2 -14.43 37.73 -34.42
CA GLU A 2 -14.90 37.16 -33.13
C GLU A 2 -16.05 36.17 -33.21
N GLN A 3 -16.06 35.05 -32.48
CA GLN A 3 -15.09 34.23 -31.73
C GLN A 3 -15.93 33.02 -31.30
N GLY A 4 -15.34 31.83 -31.16
CA GLY A 4 -16.07 30.70 -30.59
C GLY A 4 -15.39 29.36 -30.74
N GLU A 5 -14.07 29.31 -30.53
CA GLU A 5 -13.34 28.05 -30.44
C GLU A 5 -13.81 27.33 -29.17
N SER A 6 -14.79 26.43 -29.35
CA SER A 6 -15.36 25.62 -28.30
C SER A 6 -14.34 24.56 -27.89
N GLY A 7 -13.39 24.96 -27.05
CA GLY A 7 -12.47 24.08 -26.36
C GLY A 7 -13.26 23.14 -25.47
N ARG A 8 -13.54 21.94 -25.98
CA ARG A 8 -14.03 20.82 -25.17
C ARG A 8 -12.96 20.54 -24.10
N LYS A 9 -13.13 21.09 -22.89
CA LYS A 9 -12.36 20.70 -21.71
C LYS A 9 -12.44 19.17 -21.63
N ALA A 10 -11.33 18.50 -21.92
CA ALA A 10 -11.22 17.07 -21.74
C ALA A 10 -11.51 16.79 -20.26
N VAL A 11 -12.64 16.16 -19.97
CA VAL A 11 -12.92 15.62 -18.65
C VAL A 11 -11.79 14.65 -18.36
N ARG A 12 -10.85 15.04 -17.50
CA ARG A 12 -9.76 14.16 -17.07
C ARG A 12 -10.43 12.97 -16.41
N ARG A 13 -10.49 11.84 -17.11
CA ARG A 13 -10.98 10.58 -16.55
C ARG A 13 -10.01 10.23 -15.42
N TRP A 14 -10.49 10.36 -14.19
CA TRP A 14 -9.77 9.91 -13.00
C TRP A 14 -9.35 8.46 -13.22
N ARG A 15 -8.04 8.20 -13.13
CA ARG A 15 -7.51 6.85 -13.17
C ARG A 15 -7.35 6.38 -11.73
N PRO A 16 -7.86 5.20 -11.38
CA PRO A 16 -7.68 4.69 -10.04
C PRO A 16 -6.17 4.61 -9.73
N PRO A 17 -5.77 4.93 -8.49
CA PRO A 17 -4.39 4.87 -8.08
C PRO A 17 -3.84 3.45 -8.24
N GLU A 18 -2.60 3.31 -8.71
CA GLU A 18 -1.94 2.00 -8.81
C GLU A 18 -0.97 1.78 -7.63
N ALA A 19 -0.90 0.56 -7.12
CA ALA A 19 0.08 0.15 -6.12
C ALA A 19 0.93 -1.00 -6.65
N SER A 20 2.25 -0.89 -6.50
CA SER A 20 3.17 -1.96 -6.85
C SER A 20 3.36 -2.88 -5.65
N LEU A 21 3.13 -4.18 -5.86
CA LEU A 21 3.22 -5.22 -4.85
C LEU A 21 4.24 -6.29 -5.25
N SER A 22 4.90 -6.87 -4.25
CA SER A 22 5.63 -8.13 -4.42
C SER A 22 4.70 -9.25 -4.93
N ALA A 23 5.26 -10.21 -5.68
CA ALA A 23 4.49 -11.29 -6.28
C ALA A 23 3.73 -12.12 -5.24
N ASP A 24 4.32 -12.40 -4.08
CA ASP A 24 3.71 -13.23 -3.03
C ASP A 24 2.49 -12.55 -2.41
N VAL A 25 2.60 -11.24 -2.13
CA VAL A 25 1.48 -10.42 -1.63
C VAL A 25 0.38 -10.33 -2.68
N TYR A 26 0.74 -10.16 -3.95
CA TYR A 26 -0.23 -10.15 -5.05
C TYR A 26 -0.95 -11.50 -5.19
N GLU A 27 -0.24 -12.62 -5.16
CA GLU A 27 -0.81 -13.96 -5.28
C GLU A 27 -1.80 -14.22 -4.14
N ARG A 28 -1.44 -13.82 -2.92
CA ARG A 28 -2.33 -13.96 -1.76
C ARG A 28 -3.57 -13.08 -1.85
N LEU A 29 -3.40 -11.81 -2.25
CA LEU A 29 -4.52 -10.89 -2.46
C LEU A 29 -5.47 -11.42 -3.56
N HIS A 30 -4.91 -11.92 -4.65
CA HIS A 30 -5.68 -12.50 -5.75
C HIS A 30 -6.45 -13.74 -5.29
N GLN A 31 -5.85 -14.59 -4.45
CA GLN A 31 -6.52 -15.74 -3.87
C GLN A 31 -7.70 -15.33 -2.99
N VAL A 32 -7.50 -14.39 -2.07
CA VAL A 32 -8.57 -13.86 -1.19
C VAL A 32 -9.73 -13.32 -2.02
N ALA A 33 -9.46 -12.51 -3.04
CA ALA A 33 -10.52 -11.98 -3.90
C ALA A 33 -11.22 -13.08 -4.72
N THR A 34 -10.50 -14.12 -5.13
CA THR A 34 -11.09 -15.27 -5.84
C THR A 34 -12.00 -16.06 -4.91
N ASP A 35 -11.57 -16.29 -3.67
CA ASP A 35 -12.37 -16.93 -2.63
C ASP A 35 -13.62 -16.10 -2.29
N GLU A 36 -13.49 -14.77 -2.14
CA GLU A 36 -14.65 -13.89 -1.94
C GLU A 36 -15.63 -13.92 -3.11
N ARG A 37 -15.13 -13.94 -4.36
CA ARG A 37 -16.01 -14.05 -5.53
C ARG A 37 -16.71 -15.39 -5.60
N ARG A 38 -16.08 -16.47 -5.12
CA ARG A 38 -16.71 -17.79 -5.00
C ARG A 38 -17.78 -17.80 -3.92
N ASP A 39 -17.50 -17.20 -2.76
CA ASP A 39 -18.33 -17.37 -1.57
C ASP A 39 -19.44 -16.30 -1.49
N LEU A 40 -19.16 -15.06 -1.90
CA LEU A 40 -20.04 -13.90 -1.78
C LEU A 40 -20.57 -13.38 -3.12
N HIS A 41 -20.10 -13.93 -4.25
CA HIS A 41 -20.51 -13.59 -5.62
C HIS A 41 -20.57 -12.06 -5.86
N SER A 42 -21.78 -11.48 -5.92
CA SER A 42 -22.02 -10.07 -6.22
C SER A 42 -21.57 -9.10 -5.12
N GLN A 43 -21.22 -9.60 -3.94
CA GLN A 43 -20.74 -8.80 -2.81
C GLN A 43 -19.21 -8.85 -2.65
N ALA A 44 -18.50 -9.48 -3.59
CA ALA A 44 -17.04 -9.55 -3.53
C ALA A 44 -16.40 -8.16 -3.60
N ARG A 45 -15.47 -7.91 -2.69
CA ARG A 45 -14.84 -6.60 -2.57
C ARG A 45 -13.79 -6.41 -3.66
N PRO A 46 -13.67 -5.22 -4.26
CA PRO A 46 -12.55 -4.93 -5.14
C PRO A 46 -11.24 -4.82 -4.33
N PHE A 47 -10.10 -4.98 -5.01
CA PHE A 47 -8.79 -4.94 -4.37
C PHE A 47 -8.55 -3.67 -3.54
N GLY A 48 -9.02 -2.51 -4.01
CA GLY A 48 -8.88 -1.25 -3.30
C GLY A 48 -9.56 -1.27 -1.92
N VAL A 49 -10.74 -1.90 -1.83
CA VAL A 49 -11.48 -2.00 -0.56
C VAL A 49 -10.82 -3.00 0.39
N ILE A 50 -10.35 -4.15 -0.10
CA ILE A 50 -9.59 -5.12 0.72
C ILE A 50 -8.33 -4.45 1.30
N VAL A 51 -7.65 -3.64 0.50
CA VAL A 51 -6.48 -2.87 0.94
C VAL A 51 -6.84 -1.85 2.01
N MET A 52 -7.92 -1.09 1.83
CA MET A 52 -8.39 -0.13 2.83
C MET A 52 -8.73 -0.82 4.16
N ASP A 53 -9.47 -1.93 4.12
CA ASP A 53 -9.82 -2.70 5.32
C ASP A 53 -8.55 -3.21 6.04
N ALA A 54 -7.55 -3.67 5.29
CA ALA A 54 -6.27 -4.10 5.86
C ALA A 54 -5.50 -2.93 6.51
N LEU A 55 -5.52 -1.75 5.89
CA LEU A 55 -4.88 -0.55 6.43
C LEU A 55 -5.53 -0.10 7.73
N GLU A 56 -6.87 -0.07 7.76
CA GLU A 56 -7.62 0.30 8.97
C GLU A 56 -7.39 -0.72 10.09
N ARG A 57 -7.44 -2.02 9.79
CA ARG A 57 -7.26 -3.08 10.79
C ARG A 57 -5.86 -3.06 11.42
N HIS A 58 -4.83 -2.73 10.63
CA HIS A 58 -3.44 -2.76 11.08
C HIS A 58 -2.83 -1.37 11.28
N ALA A 59 -3.65 -0.31 11.38
CA ALA A 59 -3.19 1.08 11.46
C ALA A 59 -2.19 1.31 12.61
N ASP A 60 -2.48 0.82 13.81
CA ASP A 60 -1.60 1.00 14.98
C ASP A 60 -0.25 0.29 14.81
N ARG A 61 -0.28 -0.91 14.20
CA ARG A 61 0.92 -1.71 13.93
C ARG A 61 1.77 -1.09 12.83
N LEU A 62 1.14 -0.57 11.78
CA LEU A 62 1.81 0.16 10.69
C LEU A 62 2.43 1.45 11.20
N GLN A 63 1.68 2.22 11.98
CA GLN A 63 2.17 3.43 12.60
C GLN A 63 3.39 3.14 13.48
N SER A 64 3.34 2.10 14.33
CA SER A 64 4.47 1.73 15.20
C SER A 64 5.69 1.23 14.42
N ALA A 65 5.48 0.56 13.28
CA ALA A 65 6.56 0.04 12.45
C ALA A 65 7.35 1.15 11.75
N TRP A 66 6.72 2.29 11.47
CA TRP A 66 7.32 3.37 10.67
C TRP A 66 7.57 4.66 11.42
N LYS A 67 6.81 4.97 12.47
CA LYS A 67 7.17 5.98 13.47
C LYS A 67 8.28 5.45 14.38
N LEU A 68 9.45 5.14 13.80
CA LEU A 68 10.66 5.04 14.60
C LEU A 68 11.21 6.46 14.72
N ASP A 69 10.96 7.11 15.87
CA ASP A 69 11.60 8.38 16.18
C ASP A 69 13.12 8.16 16.09
N PRO A 70 13.83 8.86 15.18
CA PRO A 70 15.26 8.71 15.01
C PRO A 70 15.97 9.39 16.18
N THR A 71 15.82 8.85 17.39
CA THR A 71 16.58 9.33 18.55
C THR A 71 17.96 8.67 18.49
N PRO A 72 19.05 9.43 18.37
CA PRO A 72 20.37 8.85 18.41
C PRO A 72 20.57 8.16 19.76
N ALA A 73 21.06 6.93 19.74
CA ALA A 73 21.47 6.24 20.96
C ALA A 73 22.47 7.13 21.72
N ALA A 74 22.32 7.23 23.04
CA ALA A 74 23.14 8.10 23.87
C ALA A 74 24.64 7.88 23.60
N GLY A 75 25.32 8.91 23.08
CA GLY A 75 26.74 8.87 22.68
C GLY A 75 27.03 8.71 21.19
N SER A 76 26.02 8.63 20.32
CA SER A 76 26.20 8.56 18.85
C SER A 76 25.86 9.88 18.16
N LEU A 77 26.73 10.35 17.26
CA LEU A 77 26.50 11.55 16.44
C LEU A 77 25.46 11.33 15.32
N PHE A 78 25.24 10.07 14.95
CA PHE A 78 24.34 9.71 13.86
C PHE A 78 23.25 8.78 14.37
N VAL A 79 22.04 9.03 13.90
CA VAL A 79 20.93 8.09 14.00
C VAL A 79 21.24 6.94 13.06
N ARG A 80 21.55 5.78 13.62
CA ARG A 80 21.60 4.54 12.84
C ARG A 80 20.17 4.00 12.80
N PRO A 81 19.59 3.75 11.62
CA PRO A 81 18.30 3.07 11.55
C PRO A 81 18.39 1.77 12.34
N ALA A 82 17.46 1.53 13.27
CA ALA A 82 17.36 0.23 13.90
C ALA A 82 17.22 -0.83 12.79
N ALA A 83 17.86 -1.98 12.93
CA ALA A 83 17.77 -3.06 11.94
C ALA A 83 16.32 -3.54 11.71
N SER A 84 15.39 -3.23 12.64
CA SER A 84 13.95 -3.44 12.52
C SER A 84 13.22 -2.33 11.75
N ALA A 85 13.78 -1.12 11.64
CA ALA A 85 13.17 0.03 10.99
C ALA A 85 13.52 0.15 9.50
N VAL A 86 14.54 -0.58 9.05
CA VAL A 86 14.77 -0.81 7.62
C VAL A 86 14.19 -2.20 7.33
N PRO A 87 13.02 -2.30 6.67
CA PRO A 87 12.57 -3.56 6.13
C PRO A 87 13.74 -4.16 5.35
N ARG A 88 14.18 -5.35 5.77
CA ARG A 88 15.27 -6.08 5.10
C ARG A 88 15.00 -5.98 3.60
N ARG A 89 15.92 -5.42 2.81
CA ARG A 89 15.78 -5.35 1.35
C ARG A 89 15.60 -6.78 0.85
N ARG A 90 14.35 -7.21 0.69
CA ARG A 90 14.04 -8.55 0.19
C ARG A 90 14.35 -8.53 -1.28
N ARG A 91 15.23 -9.44 -1.69
CA ARG A 91 15.59 -9.58 -3.10
C ARG A 91 14.36 -10.15 -3.78
N HIS A 92 13.66 -9.32 -4.55
CA HIS A 92 12.51 -9.76 -5.33
C HIS A 92 12.94 -10.90 -6.27
N VAL A 93 12.55 -12.14 -5.94
CA VAL A 93 12.80 -13.31 -6.80
C VAL A 93 11.93 -13.23 -8.07
N ARG A 94 10.80 -12.52 -7.98
CA ARG A 94 9.85 -12.26 -9.08
C ARG A 94 9.61 -10.76 -9.24
N PRO A 95 9.37 -10.26 -10.47
CA PRO A 95 9.11 -8.85 -10.70
C PRO A 95 7.85 -8.39 -9.94
N PRO A 96 7.86 -7.16 -9.38
CA PRO A 96 6.69 -6.61 -8.72
C PRO A 96 5.53 -6.44 -9.71
N ARG A 97 4.30 -6.61 -9.23
CA ARG A 97 3.07 -6.47 -9.99
C ARG A 97 2.31 -5.23 -9.55
N SER A 98 1.89 -4.41 -10.51
CA SER A 98 1.01 -3.27 -10.23
C SER A 98 -0.45 -3.70 -10.22
N ILE A 99 -1.17 -3.29 -9.18
CA ILE A 99 -2.62 -3.45 -9.10
C ILE A 99 -3.30 -2.09 -9.17
N PRO A 100 -4.42 -1.96 -9.89
CA PRO A 100 -5.29 -0.82 -9.71
C PRO A 100 -5.99 -0.95 -8.37
N LEU A 101 -5.95 0.10 -7.55
CA LEU A 101 -6.75 0.22 -6.33
C LEU A 101 -8.17 0.63 -6.72
N SER A 102 -8.83 -0.24 -7.49
CA SER A 102 -10.21 -0.03 -7.93
C SER A 102 -11.16 0.04 -6.73
N GLY A 103 -12.08 1.00 -6.76
CA GLY A 103 -12.97 1.30 -5.64
C GLY A 103 -12.45 2.40 -4.70
N ILE A 104 -11.21 2.85 -4.85
CA ILE A 104 -10.68 4.03 -4.15
C ILE A 104 -10.99 5.29 -4.97
N ASP A 105 -11.68 6.24 -4.35
CA ASP A 105 -11.94 7.57 -4.89
C ASP A 105 -10.73 8.52 -4.71
N GLU A 106 -10.82 9.72 -5.29
CA GLU A 106 -9.75 10.73 -5.20
C GLU A 106 -9.46 11.09 -3.74
N THR A 107 -10.50 11.28 -2.92
CA THR A 107 -10.37 11.61 -1.49
C THR A 107 -9.61 10.54 -0.71
N ASN A 108 -9.96 9.26 -0.85
CA ASN A 108 -9.24 8.20 -0.15
C ASN A 108 -7.81 8.04 -0.68
N SER A 109 -7.56 8.35 -1.95
CA SER A 109 -6.19 8.36 -2.48
C SER A 109 -5.32 9.44 -1.82
N GLU A 110 -5.87 10.62 -1.57
CA GLU A 110 -5.18 11.70 -0.85
C GLU A 110 -4.94 11.33 0.62
N VAL A 111 -5.91 10.65 1.26
CA VAL A 111 -5.75 10.13 2.62
C VAL A 111 -4.61 9.13 2.69
N LEU A 112 -4.50 8.21 1.73
CA LEU A 112 -3.38 7.25 1.67
C LEU A 112 -2.03 7.94 1.54
N ASP A 113 -1.94 8.95 0.68
CA ASP A 113 -0.70 9.71 0.48
C ASP A 113 -0.33 10.50 1.74
N LYS A 114 -1.34 11.07 2.43
CA LYS A 114 -1.14 11.73 3.73
C LYS A 114 -0.71 10.77 4.83
N LEU A 115 -1.33 9.60 4.94
CA LEU A 115 -0.94 8.57 5.90
C LEU A 115 0.50 8.09 5.65
N ALA A 116 0.86 7.90 4.38
CA ALA A 116 2.23 7.57 4.00
C ALA A 116 3.21 8.66 4.48
N GLN A 117 2.86 9.94 4.33
CA GLN A 117 3.67 11.05 4.82
C GLN A 117 3.75 11.10 6.36
N ASP A 118 2.61 11.01 7.04
CA ASP A 118 2.48 11.11 8.50
C ASP A 118 3.20 9.97 9.23
N TRP A 119 3.27 8.79 8.61
CA TRP A 119 3.96 7.63 9.19
C TRP A 119 5.40 7.49 8.70
N GLY A 120 5.87 8.31 7.75
CA GLY A 120 7.24 8.23 7.23
C GLY A 120 7.47 7.09 6.23
N ALA A 121 6.41 6.61 5.58
CA ALA A 121 6.48 5.60 4.54
C ALA A 121 7.20 6.13 3.29
N PRO A 122 8.04 5.33 2.61
CA PRO A 122 8.75 5.80 1.43
C PRO A 122 7.82 6.04 0.23
N THR A 123 6.75 5.24 0.09
CA THR A 123 5.75 5.38 -0.98
C THR A 123 4.40 4.82 -0.53
N ARG A 124 3.30 5.22 -1.19
CA ARG A 124 1.99 4.58 -1.02
C ARG A 124 2.03 3.07 -1.26
N SER A 125 2.76 2.63 -2.29
CA SER A 125 2.93 1.20 -2.60
C SER A 125 3.53 0.43 -1.43
N ALA A 126 4.53 1.02 -0.74
CA ALA A 126 5.12 0.41 0.45
C ALA A 126 4.13 0.32 1.61
N LEU A 127 3.22 1.30 1.75
CA LEU A 127 2.17 1.31 2.77
C LEU A 127 1.13 0.23 2.52
N VAL A 128 0.62 0.17 1.30
CA VAL A 128 -0.31 -0.87 0.89
C VAL A 128 0.33 -2.25 1.03
N GLU A 129 1.57 -2.41 0.58
CA GLU A 129 2.29 -3.69 0.67
C GLU A 129 2.47 -4.14 2.13
N GLN A 130 2.90 -3.24 3.01
CA GLN A 130 3.11 -3.58 4.41
C GLN A 130 1.80 -3.91 5.13
N ALA A 131 0.70 -3.20 4.81
CA ALA A 131 -0.62 -3.49 5.36
C ALA A 131 -1.11 -4.89 4.96
N LEU A 132 -0.99 -5.23 3.67
CA LEU A 132 -1.34 -6.56 3.18
C LEU A 132 -0.45 -7.66 3.75
N ARG A 133 0.83 -7.37 4.01
CA ARG A 133 1.71 -8.33 4.69
C ARG A 133 1.27 -8.63 6.11
N TYR A 134 0.81 -7.63 6.86
CA TYR A 134 0.25 -7.86 8.19
C TYR A 134 -1.06 -8.61 8.14
N GLU A 135 -1.92 -8.29 7.18
CA GLU A 135 -3.18 -8.99 6.97
C GLU A 135 -2.99 -10.46 6.62
N PHE A 136 -1.99 -10.77 5.81
CA PHE A 136 -1.69 -12.13 5.36
C PHE A 136 -0.62 -12.84 6.19
N GLU A 137 -0.14 -12.21 7.27
CA GLU A 137 0.93 -12.70 8.14
C GLU A 137 2.23 -13.11 7.40
N LEU A 138 2.50 -12.47 6.26
CA LEU A 138 3.63 -12.79 5.37
C LEU A 138 4.98 -12.29 5.89
N ASP A 139 5.00 -11.51 6.97
CA ASP A 139 6.25 -10.98 7.54
C ASP A 139 7.12 -12.05 8.22
N GLY A 140 6.54 -13.19 8.64
CA GLY A 140 7.24 -14.25 9.40
C GLY A 140 7.78 -15.44 8.60
N GLN A 141 7.36 -15.63 7.34
CA GLN A 141 7.55 -16.90 6.61
C GLN A 141 8.95 -17.12 5.99
N ASP A 142 9.87 -16.15 6.07
CA ASP A 142 11.26 -16.29 5.58
C ASP A 142 12.25 -16.81 6.65
N SER A 143 11.76 -17.27 7.81
CA SER A 143 12.60 -17.68 8.95
C SER A 143 12.80 -19.20 9.10
N LEU A 144 12.28 -20.01 8.17
CA LEU A 144 12.43 -21.46 8.17
C LEU A 144 12.89 -21.96 6.80
N ALA A 145 14.18 -21.82 6.54
CA ALA A 145 14.93 -22.63 5.58
C ALA A 145 16.37 -22.78 6.07
#